data_AF-A0AAU6JWG3-F1
#
_entry.id   AF-A0AAU6JWG3-F1
#
_cell.length_a   1.000
_cell.length_b   1.000
_cell.length_c   1.000
_cell.angle_alpha   90.00
_cell.angle_beta   90.00
_cell.angle_gamma   90.00
#
_symmetry.space_group_name_H-M   'P 1'
#
loop_
_entity.id
_entity.type
_entity.pdbx_description
1 polymer ?
#
loop_
_entity_poly.entity_id
_entity_poly.type
_entity_poly.pdbx_seq_one_letter_code
_entity_poly.pdbx_strand_id
1 'polypeptide(L)'
;MSSTSSRRTDNTAISHSTTERKIPSMCQHQPPCPTADSTDRESARLMAHHPEQGWSLLCNGVLLFEDTGELLPDGQIIAPHRPAVMTAA
;
A
#
# COMPACT_ATOMS: atom_id res chain seq x y z
N MET A 1 -8.08 32.59 50.53
CA MET A 1 -9.11 32.07 49.61
C MET A 1 -9.42 33.12 48.56
N SER A 2 -9.22 32.82 47.28
CA SER A 2 -9.94 33.36 46.11
C SER A 2 -9.31 32.78 44.83
N SER A 3 -10.02 31.82 44.24
CA SER A 3 -9.71 31.19 42.95
C SER A 3 -10.24 32.08 41.83
N THR A 4 -9.42 32.39 40.82
CA THR A 4 -9.94 32.90 39.55
C THR A 4 -9.25 32.20 38.39
N SER A 5 -10.03 31.33 37.77
CA SER A 5 -9.75 30.53 36.58
C SER A 5 -9.76 31.42 35.35
N SER A 6 -8.70 31.37 34.54
CA SER A 6 -8.73 31.84 33.15
C SER A 6 -8.32 30.69 32.24
N ARG A 7 -9.32 30.19 31.50
CA ARG A 7 -9.21 29.12 30.51
C ARG A 7 -8.40 29.63 29.32
N ARG A 8 -7.22 29.06 29.10
CA ARG A 8 -6.55 29.16 27.81
C ARG A 8 -7.37 28.33 26.81
N THR A 9 -7.85 28.98 25.76
CA THR A 9 -8.32 28.34 24.54
C THR A 9 -7.10 27.88 23.76
N ASP A 10 -6.66 26.65 24.03
CA ASP A 10 -5.72 25.96 23.16
C ASP A 10 -6.51 25.44 21.95
N ASN A 11 -6.23 26.09 20.82
CA ASN A 11 -6.69 25.73 19.49
C ASN A 11 -6.26 24.29 19.21
N THR A 12 -7.17 23.34 19.41
CA THR A 12 -6.97 21.92 19.12
C THR A 12 -6.85 21.79 17.61
N ALA A 13 -5.62 21.90 17.12
CA ALA A 13 -5.24 21.34 15.84
C ALA A 13 -5.73 19.89 15.85
N ILE A 14 -6.67 19.57 14.98
CA ILE A 14 -7.13 18.21 14.78
C ILE A 14 -5.92 17.45 14.25
N SER A 15 -5.17 16.86 15.19
CA SER A 15 -4.23 15.81 14.88
C SER A 15 -5.05 14.74 14.22
N HIS A 16 -4.85 14.58 12.92
CA HIS A 16 -5.36 13.45 12.17
C HIS A 16 -4.78 12.19 12.83
N SER A 17 -5.46 11.68 13.86
CA SER A 17 -5.36 10.28 14.28
C SER A 17 -6.04 9.46 13.19
N THR A 18 -5.45 9.45 12.00
CA THR A 18 -5.56 8.29 11.14
C THR A 18 -4.81 7.22 11.91
N THR A 19 -5.48 6.13 12.25
CA THR A 19 -4.86 4.91 12.77
C THR A 19 -3.69 4.56 11.87
N GLU A 20 -2.49 5.05 12.22
CA GLU A 20 -1.23 4.49 11.80
C GLU A 20 -1.22 3.10 12.43
N ARG A 21 -1.90 2.15 11.77
CA ARG A 21 -1.36 0.81 11.69
C ARG A 21 0.02 1.07 11.13
N LYS A 22 1.01 1.19 12.01
CA LYS A 22 2.42 1.25 11.67
C LYS A 22 2.64 0.01 10.83
N ILE A 23 2.51 0.13 9.52
CA ILE A 23 2.78 -0.94 8.58
C ILE A 23 4.25 -1.22 8.86
N PRO A 24 4.59 -2.37 9.47
CA PRO A 24 5.95 -2.63 9.90
C PRO A 24 6.85 -2.43 8.68
N SER A 25 7.96 -1.73 8.89
CA SER A 25 8.99 -1.48 7.89
C SER A 25 9.21 -2.76 7.08
N MET A 26 8.86 -2.65 5.81
CA MET A 26 8.55 -3.73 4.90
C MET A 26 9.76 -4.65 4.75
N CYS A 27 9.59 -5.92 5.14
CA CYS A 27 10.51 -7.06 5.00
C CYS A 27 12.02 -6.84 5.28
N GLN A 28 12.67 -7.77 6.00
CA GLN A 28 14.11 -7.66 6.35
C GLN A 28 15.05 -8.14 5.22
N HIS A 29 14.66 -7.96 3.97
CA HIS A 29 15.44 -8.42 2.82
C HIS A 29 16.65 -7.52 2.56
N GLN A 30 17.78 -8.12 2.17
CA GLN A 30 18.95 -7.42 1.65
C GLN A 30 19.23 -7.93 0.22
N PRO A 31 19.31 -7.04 -0.80
CA PRO A 31 18.95 -5.62 -0.74
C PRO A 31 17.49 -5.38 -0.33
N PRO A 32 17.16 -4.19 0.19
CA PRO A 32 15.79 -3.84 0.55
C PRO A 32 14.87 -3.96 -0.66
N CYS A 33 13.65 -4.45 -0.44
CA CYS A 33 12.66 -4.54 -1.49
C CYS A 33 12.10 -3.14 -1.83
N PRO A 34 11.68 -2.93 -3.08
CA PRO A 34 11.01 -1.70 -3.47
C PRO A 34 9.69 -1.54 -2.70
N THR A 35 9.29 -0.28 -2.50
CA THR A 35 7.97 0.03 -1.94
C THR A 35 6.87 -0.32 -2.93
N ALA A 36 5.63 -0.46 -2.45
CA ALA A 36 4.48 -0.73 -3.30
C ALA A 36 4.20 0.42 -4.30
N ASP A 37 4.58 1.66 -3.97
CA ASP A 37 4.39 2.80 -4.85
C ASP A 37 5.46 2.91 -5.96
N SER A 38 6.58 2.19 -5.82
CA SER A 38 7.70 2.25 -6.77
C SER A 38 7.32 1.67 -8.13
N THR A 39 7.91 2.19 -9.21
CA THR A 39 7.68 1.66 -10.57
C THR A 39 8.14 0.22 -10.74
N ASP A 40 9.10 -0.24 -9.93
CA ASP A 40 9.64 -1.60 -9.92
C ASP A 40 9.04 -2.48 -8.79
N ARG A 41 7.86 -2.12 -8.25
CA ARG A 41 7.22 -2.82 -7.12
C ARG A 41 7.09 -4.34 -7.28
N GLU A 42 6.94 -4.81 -8.51
CA GLU A 42 6.86 -6.23 -8.88
C GLU A 42 8.16 -7.01 -8.62
N SER A 43 9.29 -6.32 -8.46
CA SER A 43 10.59 -6.92 -8.11
C SER A 43 10.74 -7.24 -6.62
N ALA A 44 9.72 -6.94 -5.79
CA ALA A 44 9.70 -7.39 -4.40
C ALA A 44 9.63 -8.92 -4.31
N ARG A 45 10.06 -9.49 -3.16
CA ARG A 45 10.12 -10.95 -3.01
C ARG A 45 8.74 -11.55 -2.80
N LEU A 46 8.50 -12.71 -3.41
CA LEU A 46 7.31 -13.53 -3.18
C LEU A 46 7.19 -13.94 -1.70
N MET A 47 6.02 -13.72 -1.12
CA MET A 47 5.61 -14.26 0.18
C MET A 47 4.65 -15.42 0.04
N ALA A 48 3.74 -15.37 -0.94
CA ALA A 48 2.84 -16.45 -1.27
C ALA A 48 2.68 -16.52 -2.79
N HIS A 49 2.54 -17.74 -3.30
CA HIS A 49 2.36 -18.01 -4.72
C HIS A 49 1.22 -19.00 -4.88
N HIS A 50 0.14 -18.56 -5.53
CA HIS A 50 -1.10 -19.31 -5.71
C HIS A 50 -1.51 -19.31 -7.20
N PRO A 51 -0.77 -20.03 -8.05
CA PRO A 51 -1.07 -20.11 -9.47
C PRO A 51 -2.46 -20.70 -9.73
N GLU A 52 -2.94 -21.60 -8.87
CA GLU A 52 -4.30 -22.16 -8.97
C GLU A 52 -5.41 -21.13 -8.77
N GLN A 53 -5.10 -19.96 -8.21
CA GLN A 53 -6.01 -18.82 -8.04
C GLN A 53 -5.61 -17.61 -8.90
N GLY A 54 -4.52 -17.71 -9.66
CA GLY A 54 -4.05 -16.67 -10.56
C GLY A 54 -3.36 -15.47 -9.89
N TRP A 55 -2.80 -15.63 -8.68
CA TRP A 55 -2.15 -14.52 -7.97
C TRP A 55 -0.92 -14.91 -7.16
N SER A 56 -0.11 -13.91 -6.85
CA SER A 56 1.05 -13.98 -5.96
C SER A 56 1.07 -12.78 -5.02
N LEU A 57 1.36 -12.99 -3.75
CA LEU A 57 1.53 -11.91 -2.77
C LEU A 57 3.02 -11.61 -2.60
N LEU A 58 3.39 -10.34 -2.76
CA LEU A 58 4.75 -9.86 -2.57
C LEU A 58 4.94 -9.30 -1.15
N CYS A 59 6.19 -9.26 -0.69
CA CYS A 59 6.54 -8.82 0.66
C CYS A 59 6.34 -7.33 0.92
N ASN A 60 6.13 -6.54 -0.14
CA ASN A 60 5.71 -5.15 -0.08
C ASN A 60 4.17 -4.99 -0.01
N GLY A 61 3.42 -6.09 0.06
CA GLY A 61 1.97 -6.12 0.15
C GLY A 61 1.23 -6.03 -1.19
N VAL A 62 1.96 -5.98 -2.30
CA VAL A 62 1.35 -6.00 -3.64
C VAL A 62 0.84 -7.41 -3.96
N LEU A 63 -0.40 -7.52 -4.42
CA LEU A 63 -0.89 -8.72 -5.09
C LEU A 63 -0.64 -8.58 -6.60
N LEU A 64 0.20 -9.45 -7.13
CA LEU A 64 0.48 -9.58 -8.56
C LEU A 64 -0.43 -10.67 -9.15
N PHE A 65 -1.19 -10.34 -10.18
CA PHE A 65 -2.02 -11.27 -10.93
C PHE A 65 -1.26 -11.85 -12.14
N GLU A 66 -1.65 -13.04 -12.58
CA GLU A 66 -1.02 -13.71 -13.74
C GLU A 66 -1.14 -12.91 -15.04
N ASP A 67 -2.13 -12.03 -15.16
CA ASP A 67 -2.33 -11.16 -16.32
C ASP A 67 -1.48 -9.88 -16.27
N THR A 68 -0.54 -9.75 -15.31
CA THR A 68 0.27 -8.56 -14.99
C THR A 68 -0.50 -7.43 -14.31
N GLY A 69 -1.77 -7.63 -13.96
CA GLY A 69 -2.49 -6.69 -13.10
C GLY A 69 -1.89 -6.67 -11.69
N GLU A 70 -2.06 -5.55 -10.99
CA GLU A 70 -1.62 -5.42 -9.60
C GLU A 70 -2.72 -4.83 -8.72
N LEU A 71 -2.81 -5.29 -7.47
CA LEU A 71 -3.57 -4.65 -6.40
C LEU A 71 -2.59 -4.18 -5.33
N LEU A 72 -2.51 -2.87 -5.14
CA LEU A 72 -1.64 -2.24 -4.16
C LEU A 72 -2.21 -2.35 -2.74
N PRO A 73 -1.37 -2.18 -1.68
CA PRO A 73 -1.81 -2.27 -0.29
C PRO A 73 -2.88 -1.25 0.13
N ASP A 74 -2.97 -0.12 -0.58
CA ASP A 74 -3.97 0.93 -0.38
C ASP A 74 -5.30 0.62 -1.10
N GLY A 75 -5.35 -0.47 -1.88
CA GLY A 75 -6.50 -0.87 -2.68
C GLY A 75 -6.52 -0.30 -4.09
N GLN A 76 -5.49 0.44 -4.52
CA GLN A 76 -5.39 0.90 -5.90
C GLN A 76 -5.18 -0.28 -6.85
N ILE A 77 -5.90 -0.26 -7.97
CA ILE A 77 -5.79 -1.26 -9.04
C ILE A 77 -4.88 -0.71 -10.14
N ILE A 78 -3.84 -1.46 -10.48
CA ILE A 78 -3.02 -1.23 -11.67
C ILE A 78 -3.50 -2.21 -12.74
N ALA A 79 -3.89 -1.65 -13.88
CA ALA A 79 -4.39 -2.46 -14.98
C ALA A 79 -3.27 -3.31 -15.60
N PRO A 80 -3.59 -4.55 -16.03
CA PRO A 80 -2.64 -5.42 -16.70
C PRO A 80 -2.07 -4.80 -17.98
N HIS A 81 -0.79 -5.08 -18.25
CA HIS A 81 -0.06 -4.67 -19.46
C HIS A 81 -0.42 -5.56 -20.67
N ARG A 82 -1.71 -5.64 -21.01
CA ARG A 82 -2.16 -6.22 -22.28
C ARG A 82 -2.24 -5.16 -23.37
N PRO A 83 -1.76 -5.42 -24.60
CA PRO A 83 -2.15 -4.58 -25.72
C PRO A 83 -3.68 -4.60 -25.83
N ALA A 84 -4.30 -3.41 -25.85
CA ALA A 84 -5.73 -3.32 -26.10
C ALA A 84 -6.00 -3.96 -27.46
N VAL A 85 -6.84 -5.00 -27.48
CA VAL A 85 -7.31 -5.59 -28.74
C VAL A 85 -8.20 -4.54 -29.39
N MET A 86 -7.64 -3.76 -30.32
CA MET A 86 -8.43 -2.83 -31.13
C MET A 86 -9.41 -3.67 -31.95
N THR A 87 -10.66 -3.71 -31.53
CA THR A 87 -11.72 -4.37 -32.31
C THR A 87 -12.05 -3.42 -33.46
N ALA A 88 -11.72 -3.81 -34.69
CA ALA A 88 -12.14 -3.06 -35.88
C ALA A 88 -13.66 -3.20 -36.05
N ALA A 89 -14.33 -2.08 -36.33
CA ALA A 89 -15.77 -1.99 -36.57
C ALA A 89 -16.16 -2.50 -37.95
#